data_AF-A0A363TEV4-F1
#
_entry.id   AF-A0A363TEV4-F1
#
_cell.length_a   1.000
_cell.length_b   1.000
_cell.length_c   1.000
_cell.angle_alpha   90.00
_cell.angle_beta   90.00
_cell.angle_gamma   90.00
#
_symmetry.space_group_name_H-M   'P 1'
#
loop_
_entity.id
_entity.type
_entity.pdbx_description
1 polymer ?
#
loop_
_entity_poly.entity_id
_entity_poly.type
_entity_poly.pdbx_seq_one_letter_code
_entity_poly.pdbx_strand_id
1 'polypeptide(L)'
;MLAWILPSVVASAQSSDRPRLTTNQAQIEDWMRETTLAIDDPMAVFAFVLASLPGEVTVYPSEGYYYFGFSHGGVNYSGNIRLDASDRDAGALHFAYFEEMADWRGETPTRYRRLDATQGVAVERLARLVYRVTHRDKSVVFRLNDLSDVKPPEGAVAPHERLIGPMFDESGLRFFLVYNPRVKNFHYVLDETARVADAFTPVARRDRILIGKRTGFAFYRDHRRARKILIGVFDGNARVNNHLDGPFDQLPDSIIEGETLREALIEMDPTLAGEIDRFGGSPDGEFRYMIAPYLHYAFEDELHRFDRCATRRRGGAEAAYYRCFVTKRREDGAMPGPPREQGRKPGKGR
;
A
#
# COMPACT_ATOMS: atom_id res chain seq x y z
N MET A 1 -6.99 -62.02 -19.99
CA MET A 1 -6.34 -61.11 -19.02
C MET A 1 -5.10 -60.54 -19.68
N LEU A 2 -5.04 -59.21 -19.86
CA LEU A 2 -3.86 -58.36 -19.62
C LEU A 2 -4.24 -56.93 -20.01
N ALA A 3 -4.69 -56.17 -19.01
CA ALA A 3 -4.91 -54.73 -19.12
C ALA A 3 -3.57 -54.02 -18.93
N TRP A 4 -3.19 -53.20 -19.90
CA TRP A 4 -2.02 -52.33 -19.79
C TRP A 4 -2.39 -51.10 -18.97
N ILE A 5 -1.85 -51.02 -17.76
CA ILE A 5 -1.92 -49.84 -16.89
C ILE A 5 -0.76 -48.93 -17.29
N LEU A 6 -1.08 -47.81 -17.94
CA LEU A 6 -0.11 -46.73 -18.12
C LEU A 6 0.11 -46.04 -16.76
N PRO A 7 1.37 -45.83 -16.31
CA PRO A 7 1.63 -45.06 -15.10
C PRO A 7 1.28 -43.60 -15.35
N SER A 8 0.34 -43.08 -14.57
CA SER A 8 0.08 -41.65 -14.45
C SER A 8 1.34 -40.96 -13.95
N VAL A 9 1.90 -40.06 -14.76
CA VAL A 9 2.97 -39.17 -14.33
C VAL A 9 2.35 -38.18 -13.35
N VAL A 10 2.57 -38.44 -12.07
CA VAL A 10 2.26 -37.49 -11.00
C VAL A 10 3.21 -36.30 -11.19
N ALA A 11 2.67 -35.16 -11.62
CA ALA A 11 3.41 -33.91 -11.66
C ALA A 11 3.91 -33.61 -10.23
N SER A 12 5.22 -33.67 -10.03
CA SER A 12 5.84 -33.32 -8.76
C SER A 12 5.55 -31.86 -8.44
N ALA A 13 4.87 -31.60 -7.32
CA ALA A 13 4.82 -30.28 -6.71
C ALA A 13 6.27 -29.78 -6.54
N GLN A 14 6.62 -28.68 -7.23
CA GLN A 14 7.91 -28.04 -7.02
C GLN A 14 8.04 -27.67 -5.55
N SER A 15 9.12 -28.14 -4.92
CA SER A 15 9.45 -27.83 -3.52
C SER A 15 9.52 -26.31 -3.33
N SER A 16 8.70 -25.79 -2.43
CA SER A 16 8.60 -24.36 -2.08
C SER A 16 9.84 -23.78 -1.37
N ASP A 17 10.89 -24.58 -1.15
CA ASP A 17 11.98 -24.24 -0.23
C ASP A 17 13.19 -23.58 -0.89
N ARG A 18 13.19 -23.44 -2.23
CA ARG A 18 14.28 -22.78 -2.96
C ARG A 18 13.88 -21.38 -3.39
N PRO A 19 14.79 -20.39 -3.34
CA PRO A 19 14.55 -19.08 -3.92
C PRO A 19 14.12 -19.19 -5.38
N ARG A 20 13.16 -18.37 -5.80
CA ARG A 20 12.78 -18.25 -7.21
C ARG A 20 13.87 -17.50 -7.95
N LEU A 21 14.46 -18.12 -8.97
CA LEU A 21 15.40 -17.46 -9.87
C LEU A 21 14.63 -16.56 -10.84
N THR A 22 15.01 -15.28 -10.91
CA THR A 22 14.63 -14.37 -11.99
C THR A 22 15.86 -14.09 -12.83
N THR A 23 15.71 -14.09 -14.16
CA THR A 23 16.82 -13.90 -15.09
C THR A 23 16.56 -12.71 -15.99
N ASN A 24 17.61 -11.99 -16.35
CA ASN A 24 17.52 -10.91 -17.33
C ASN A 24 17.06 -11.42 -18.72
N GLN A 25 17.41 -12.65 -19.11
CA GLN A 25 16.91 -13.27 -20.35
C GLN A 25 15.37 -13.28 -20.39
N ALA A 26 14.72 -13.85 -19.38
CA ALA A 26 13.26 -13.91 -19.32
C ALA A 26 12.60 -12.52 -19.37
N GLN A 27 13.25 -11.51 -18.78
CA GLN A 27 12.77 -10.12 -18.84
C GLN A 27 12.89 -9.53 -20.25
N ILE A 28 14.03 -9.70 -20.92
CA ILE A 28 14.22 -9.25 -22.30
C ILE A 28 13.26 -9.95 -23.25
N GLU A 29 13.09 -11.27 -23.10
CA GLU A 29 12.15 -12.05 -23.90
C GLU A 29 10.70 -11.56 -23.74
N ASP A 30 10.32 -11.09 -22.55
CA ASP A 30 9.00 -10.51 -22.32
C ASP A 30 8.86 -9.12 -22.94
N TRP A 31 9.89 -8.26 -22.86
CA TRP A 31 9.90 -6.95 -23.52
C TRP A 31 9.89 -7.03 -25.05
N MET A 32 10.52 -8.06 -25.61
CA MET A 32 10.55 -8.32 -27.05
C MET A 32 9.29 -9.03 -27.55
N ARG A 33 8.39 -9.45 -26.66
CA ARG A 33 7.16 -10.15 -27.03
C ARG A 33 6.24 -9.23 -27.80
N GLU A 34 5.92 -9.60 -29.04
CA GLU A 34 4.83 -8.98 -29.78
C GLU A 34 3.50 -9.32 -29.10
N THR A 35 2.69 -8.30 -28.84
CA THR A 35 1.38 -8.47 -28.19
C THR A 35 0.33 -7.65 -28.94
N THR A 36 -0.89 -8.17 -28.97
CA THR A 36 -2.03 -7.53 -29.65
C THR A 36 -3.01 -6.90 -28.66
N LEU A 37 -2.56 -6.62 -27.42
CA LEU A 37 -3.40 -6.03 -26.39
C LEU A 37 -3.77 -4.59 -26.79
N ALA A 38 -5.07 -4.29 -26.81
CA ALA A 38 -5.56 -2.93 -27.04
C ALA A 38 -5.30 -2.08 -25.78
N ILE A 39 -4.08 -1.56 -25.64
CA ILE A 39 -3.61 -0.88 -24.43
C ILE A 39 -4.38 0.40 -24.11
N ASP A 40 -5.02 1.03 -25.08
CA ASP A 40 -5.87 2.21 -24.89
C ASP A 40 -7.32 1.89 -24.51
N ASP A 41 -7.72 0.61 -24.46
CA ASP A 41 -9.03 0.16 -24.01
C ASP A 41 -8.94 -0.44 -22.59
N PRO A 42 -9.36 0.28 -21.53
CA PRO A 42 -9.32 -0.23 -20.18
C PRO A 42 -10.10 -1.53 -19.96
N MET A 43 -11.16 -1.79 -20.73
CA MET A 43 -11.91 -3.05 -20.61
C MET A 43 -11.14 -4.22 -21.24
N ALA A 44 -10.41 -3.98 -22.34
CA ALA A 44 -9.51 -4.99 -22.89
C ALA A 44 -8.37 -5.33 -21.93
N VAL A 45 -7.76 -4.32 -21.29
CA VAL A 45 -6.70 -4.52 -20.29
C VAL A 45 -7.24 -5.20 -19.04
N PHE A 46 -8.41 -4.80 -18.54
CA PHE A 46 -9.06 -5.48 -17.41
C PHE A 46 -9.33 -6.96 -17.72
N ALA A 47 -9.88 -7.26 -18.91
CA ALA A 47 -10.14 -8.64 -19.32
C ALA A 47 -8.85 -9.46 -19.41
N PHE A 48 -7.78 -8.89 -19.95
CA PHE A 48 -6.44 -9.51 -19.99
C PHE A 48 -5.90 -9.80 -18.59
N VAL A 49 -5.92 -8.82 -17.69
CA VAL A 49 -5.43 -8.96 -16.31
C VAL A 49 -6.22 -10.06 -15.61
N LEU A 50 -7.55 -9.97 -15.59
CA LEU A 50 -8.41 -10.93 -14.89
C LEU A 50 -8.24 -12.36 -15.45
N ALA A 51 -8.16 -12.52 -16.77
CA ALA A 51 -7.95 -13.82 -17.41
C ALA A 51 -6.60 -14.45 -17.03
N SER A 52 -5.58 -13.63 -16.80
CA SER A 52 -4.22 -14.04 -16.42
C SER A 52 -4.10 -14.45 -14.95
N LEU A 53 -5.06 -14.10 -14.11
CA LEU A 53 -5.04 -14.46 -12.69
C LEU A 53 -5.44 -15.93 -12.46
N PRO A 54 -4.91 -16.58 -11.41
CA PRO A 54 -5.48 -17.83 -10.91
C PRO A 54 -6.94 -17.64 -10.47
N GLY A 55 -7.65 -18.74 -10.19
CA GLY A 55 -9.05 -18.68 -9.73
C GLY A 55 -9.24 -18.00 -8.37
N GLU A 56 -8.15 -17.80 -7.61
CA GLU A 56 -8.15 -17.13 -6.31
C GLU A 56 -6.83 -16.38 -6.09
N VAL A 57 -6.92 -15.17 -5.53
CA VAL A 57 -5.78 -14.30 -5.19
C VAL A 57 -5.92 -13.71 -3.79
N THR A 58 -4.79 -13.35 -3.19
CA THR A 58 -4.73 -12.59 -1.93
C THR A 58 -4.41 -11.14 -2.22
N VAL A 59 -5.18 -10.23 -1.63
CA VAL A 59 -4.96 -8.79 -1.68
C VAL A 59 -4.29 -8.39 -0.37
N TYR A 60 -2.97 -8.18 -0.41
CA TYR A 60 -2.18 -7.91 0.80
C TYR A 60 -2.39 -6.52 1.40
N PRO A 61 -2.40 -5.42 0.62
CA PRO A 61 -2.56 -4.09 1.18
C PRO A 61 -3.92 -3.91 1.84
N SER A 62 -3.94 -3.27 3.01
CA SER A 62 -5.15 -3.16 3.84
C SER A 62 -6.28 -2.33 3.23
N GLU A 63 -5.97 -1.48 2.27
CA GLU A 63 -6.94 -0.70 1.48
C GLU A 63 -7.60 -1.49 0.33
N GLY A 64 -7.20 -2.74 0.10
CA GLY A 64 -7.83 -3.60 -0.89
C GLY A 64 -7.31 -3.41 -2.31
N TYR A 65 -6.09 -2.88 -2.50
CA TYR A 65 -5.40 -2.81 -3.79
C TYR A 65 -4.74 -4.14 -4.16
N TYR A 66 -5.23 -4.77 -5.22
CA TYR A 66 -4.51 -5.86 -5.89
C TYR A 66 -3.63 -5.27 -7.00
N TYR A 67 -2.35 -5.05 -6.69
CA TYR A 67 -1.38 -4.53 -7.64
C TYR A 67 -0.95 -5.59 -8.66
N PHE A 68 -0.76 -5.15 -9.90
CA PHE A 68 -0.21 -5.97 -10.99
C PHE A 68 0.72 -5.13 -11.86
N GLY A 69 1.55 -5.81 -12.65
CA GLY A 69 2.35 -5.20 -13.71
C GLY A 69 2.51 -6.14 -14.89
N PHE A 70 2.75 -5.57 -16.07
CA PHE A 70 2.99 -6.32 -17.30
C PHE A 70 3.78 -5.49 -18.31
N SER A 71 4.41 -6.16 -19.28
CA SER A 71 5.10 -5.52 -20.40
C SER A 71 4.20 -5.50 -21.64
N HIS A 72 4.21 -4.40 -22.39
CA HIS A 72 3.54 -4.29 -23.68
C HIS A 72 4.31 -3.36 -24.61
N GLY A 73 4.77 -3.88 -25.76
CA GLY A 73 5.48 -3.07 -26.76
C GLY A 73 6.77 -2.42 -26.25
N GLY A 74 7.51 -3.11 -25.37
CA GLY A 74 8.71 -2.57 -24.73
C GLY A 74 8.44 -1.56 -23.60
N VAL A 75 7.19 -1.35 -23.20
CA VAL A 75 6.79 -0.47 -22.10
C VAL A 75 6.31 -1.29 -20.91
N ASN A 76 6.79 -0.95 -19.70
CA ASN A 76 6.27 -1.51 -18.46
C ASN A 76 5.04 -0.73 -18.01
N TYR A 77 4.00 -1.48 -17.67
CA TYR A 77 2.77 -0.95 -17.07
C TYR A 77 2.63 -1.46 -15.64
N SER A 78 2.16 -0.58 -14.78
CA SER A 78 1.73 -0.87 -13.41
C SER A 78 0.26 -0.54 -13.28
N GLY A 79 -0.44 -1.22 -12.37
CA GLY A 79 -1.86 -0.98 -12.16
C GLY A 79 -2.41 -1.69 -10.94
N ASN A 80 -3.71 -1.50 -10.70
CA ASN A 80 -4.41 -2.14 -9.61
C ASN A 80 -5.87 -2.47 -9.95
N ILE A 81 -6.38 -3.50 -9.27
CA ILE A 81 -7.79 -3.74 -9.05
C ILE A 81 -8.04 -3.43 -7.57
N ARG A 82 -8.79 -2.37 -7.26
CA ARG A 82 -9.11 -1.98 -5.88
C ARG A 82 -10.53 -2.37 -5.52
N LEU A 83 -10.67 -3.15 -4.46
CA LEU A 83 -11.95 -3.40 -3.77
C LEU A 83 -12.08 -2.43 -2.60
N ASP A 84 -12.41 -1.18 -2.95
CA ASP A 84 -12.55 -0.07 -2.00
C ASP A 84 -13.63 -0.35 -0.95
N ALA A 85 -13.41 0.09 0.30
CA ALA A 85 -14.33 -0.16 1.40
C ALA A 85 -15.70 0.48 1.25
N SER A 86 -15.79 1.58 0.51
CA SER A 86 -17.02 2.32 0.25
C SER A 86 -17.83 1.72 -0.90
N ASP A 87 -17.18 1.05 -1.85
CA ASP A 87 -17.81 0.63 -3.12
C ASP A 87 -17.99 -0.89 -3.27
N ARG A 88 -17.10 -1.72 -2.70
CA ARG A 88 -17.07 -3.18 -2.94
C ARG A 88 -18.35 -3.91 -2.53
N ASP A 89 -19.00 -3.45 -1.46
CA ASP A 89 -20.24 -4.04 -0.97
C ASP A 89 -21.46 -3.63 -1.81
N ALA A 90 -21.33 -2.54 -2.59
CA ALA A 90 -22.32 -2.12 -3.59
C ALA A 90 -22.10 -2.81 -4.96
N GLY A 91 -21.14 -3.74 -5.05
CA GLY A 91 -20.88 -4.50 -6.26
C GLY A 91 -20.01 -3.77 -7.29
N ALA A 92 -19.18 -2.81 -6.85
CA ALA A 92 -18.26 -2.08 -7.69
C ALA A 92 -16.78 -2.30 -7.30
N LEU A 93 -15.89 -2.09 -8.26
CA LEU A 93 -14.44 -2.04 -8.04
C LEU A 93 -13.82 -0.91 -8.84
N HIS A 94 -12.59 -0.54 -8.51
CA HIS A 94 -11.81 0.42 -9.28
C HIS A 94 -10.69 -0.31 -10.03
N PHE A 95 -10.53 0.03 -11.30
CA PHE A 95 -9.47 -0.51 -12.14
C PHE A 95 -8.65 0.64 -12.70
N ALA A 96 -7.33 0.56 -12.51
CA ALA A 96 -6.40 1.54 -13.05
C ALA A 96 -5.12 0.90 -13.57
N TYR A 97 -4.52 1.48 -14.60
CA TYR A 97 -3.16 1.17 -15.05
C TYR A 97 -2.52 2.39 -15.71
N PHE A 98 -1.19 2.43 -15.68
CA PHE A 98 -0.36 3.54 -16.15
C PHE A 98 1.02 2.99 -16.55
N GLU A 99 1.78 3.75 -17.34
CA GLU A 99 3.17 3.38 -17.58
C GLU A 99 3.98 3.57 -16.29
N GLU A 100 4.86 2.63 -15.96
CA GLU A 100 5.66 2.67 -14.74
C GLU A 100 6.44 4.00 -14.66
N MET A 101 6.34 4.69 -13.52
CA MET A 101 7.01 5.96 -13.32
C MET A 101 8.52 5.80 -13.36
N ALA A 102 9.20 6.81 -13.89
CA ALA A 102 10.65 6.82 -13.92
C ALA A 102 11.17 8.26 -13.75
N ASP A 103 12.21 8.42 -12.93
CA ASP A 103 12.80 9.72 -12.58
C ASP A 103 13.25 10.57 -13.79
N TRP A 104 13.47 9.96 -14.95
CA TRP A 104 13.96 10.64 -16.17
C TRP A 104 12.85 11.15 -17.10
N ARG A 105 11.57 10.84 -16.82
CA ARG A 105 10.43 11.28 -17.63
C ARG A 105 9.31 11.85 -16.77
N GLY A 106 8.48 12.69 -17.36
CA GLY A 106 7.27 13.17 -16.71
C GLY A 106 6.25 12.05 -16.48
N GLU A 107 5.29 12.30 -15.61
CA GLU A 107 4.16 11.40 -15.38
C GLU A 107 3.38 11.14 -16.66
N THR A 108 2.96 9.90 -16.83
CA THR A 108 2.10 9.48 -17.93
C THR A 108 0.65 9.41 -17.49
N PRO A 109 -0.34 9.63 -18.38
CA PRO A 109 -1.74 9.58 -18.00
C PRO A 109 -2.16 8.21 -17.46
N THR A 110 -2.77 8.18 -16.28
CA THR A 110 -3.42 6.98 -15.75
C THR A 110 -4.73 6.71 -16.48
N ARG A 111 -4.93 5.46 -16.89
CA ARG A 111 -6.20 4.95 -17.41
C ARG A 111 -7.00 4.40 -16.23
N TYR A 112 -8.18 4.94 -15.98
CA TYR A 112 -9.01 4.59 -14.83
C TYR A 112 -10.46 4.30 -15.24
N ARG A 113 -11.07 3.33 -14.57
CA ARG A 113 -12.51 3.05 -14.58
C ARG A 113 -12.97 2.55 -13.22
N ARG A 114 -14.09 3.10 -12.73
CA ARG A 114 -14.97 2.37 -11.80
C ARG A 114 -15.75 1.35 -12.63
N LEU A 115 -15.78 0.10 -12.18
CA LEU A 115 -16.40 -1.03 -12.88
C LEU A 115 -17.48 -1.64 -11.99
N ASP A 116 -18.66 -1.85 -12.58
CA ASP A 116 -19.77 -2.56 -11.95
C ASP A 116 -20.54 -3.39 -13.00
N ALA A 117 -21.69 -3.94 -12.58
CA ALA A 117 -22.50 -4.82 -13.42
C ALA A 117 -22.98 -4.14 -14.72
N THR A 118 -23.13 -2.80 -14.74
CA THR A 118 -23.53 -2.06 -15.96
C THR A 118 -22.46 -2.11 -17.05
N GLN A 119 -21.22 -2.39 -16.68
CA GLN A 119 -20.06 -2.57 -17.58
C GLN A 119 -19.72 -4.04 -17.78
N GLY A 120 -20.59 -4.96 -17.35
CA GLY A 120 -20.39 -6.40 -17.47
C GLY A 120 -19.39 -6.98 -16.48
N VAL A 121 -19.13 -6.28 -15.35
CA VAL A 121 -18.25 -6.76 -14.28
C VAL A 121 -19.09 -7.00 -13.02
N ALA A 122 -19.22 -8.25 -12.61
CA ALA A 122 -19.94 -8.58 -11.39
C ALA A 122 -18.96 -8.67 -10.21
N VAL A 123 -19.23 -7.93 -9.13
CA VAL A 123 -18.53 -8.04 -7.85
C VAL A 123 -19.50 -8.59 -6.81
N GLU A 124 -19.26 -9.82 -6.36
CA GLU A 124 -20.13 -10.54 -5.44
C GLU A 124 -19.42 -10.77 -4.12
N ARG A 125 -20.00 -10.32 -3.00
CA ARG A 125 -19.47 -10.63 -1.67
C ARG A 125 -19.81 -12.07 -1.30
N LEU A 126 -18.78 -12.90 -1.12
CA LEU A 126 -18.93 -14.30 -0.70
C LEU A 126 -18.89 -14.48 0.81
N ALA A 127 -18.03 -13.69 1.47
CA ALA A 127 -17.89 -13.66 2.92
C ALA A 127 -17.37 -12.28 3.36
N ARG A 128 -17.13 -12.09 4.65
CA ARG A 128 -16.39 -10.92 5.14
C ARG A 128 -15.00 -10.90 4.47
N LEU A 129 -14.66 -9.81 3.78
CA LEU A 129 -13.37 -9.62 3.12
C LEU A 129 -13.04 -10.65 2.03
N VAL A 130 -14.07 -11.30 1.44
CA VAL A 130 -13.90 -12.23 0.32
C VAL A 130 -14.93 -11.90 -0.76
N TYR A 131 -14.44 -11.57 -1.95
CA TYR A 131 -15.27 -11.14 -3.09
C TYR A 131 -14.93 -11.96 -4.33
N ARG A 132 -15.94 -12.30 -5.12
CA ARG A 132 -15.77 -12.85 -6.46
C ARG A 132 -15.93 -11.72 -7.47
N VAL A 133 -14.93 -11.56 -8.32
CA VAL A 133 -14.99 -10.67 -9.48
C VAL A 133 -15.17 -11.53 -10.73
N THR A 134 -16.21 -11.26 -11.51
CA THR A 134 -16.53 -11.99 -12.74
C THR A 134 -16.63 -11.04 -13.92
N HIS A 135 -15.97 -11.38 -15.02
CA HIS A 135 -16.15 -10.71 -16.31
C HIS A 135 -16.06 -11.76 -17.42
N ARG A 136 -17.08 -11.79 -18.29
CA ARG A 136 -17.26 -12.84 -19.31
C ARG A 136 -17.28 -14.22 -18.67
N ASP A 137 -16.43 -15.14 -19.12
CA ASP A 137 -16.30 -16.52 -18.68
C ASP A 137 -15.29 -16.70 -17.52
N LYS A 138 -14.62 -15.62 -17.07
CA LYS A 138 -13.64 -15.67 -15.99
C LYS A 138 -14.22 -15.15 -14.68
N SER A 139 -14.08 -15.96 -13.63
CA SER A 139 -14.28 -15.56 -12.24
C SER A 139 -13.00 -15.74 -11.43
N VAL A 140 -12.70 -14.78 -10.56
CA VAL A 140 -11.57 -14.81 -9.63
C VAL A 140 -12.06 -14.43 -8.24
N VAL A 141 -11.65 -15.20 -7.22
CA VAL A 141 -11.92 -14.88 -5.81
C VAL A 141 -10.78 -14.03 -5.26
N PHE A 142 -11.11 -12.83 -4.79
CA PHE A 142 -10.19 -11.91 -4.11
C PHE A 142 -10.40 -12.04 -2.61
N ARG A 143 -9.36 -12.46 -1.89
CA ARG A 143 -9.31 -12.48 -0.42
C ARG A 143 -8.56 -11.25 0.07
N LEU A 144 -9.28 -10.30 0.65
CA LEU A 144 -8.66 -9.13 1.25
C LEU A 144 -7.98 -9.54 2.56
N ASN A 145 -6.83 -8.92 2.84
CA ASN A 145 -6.04 -9.21 4.03
C ASN A 145 -6.82 -8.85 5.29
N ASP A 146 -7.11 -9.85 6.12
CA ASP A 146 -7.84 -9.70 7.36
C ASP A 146 -6.87 -9.64 8.55
N LEU A 147 -6.73 -8.44 9.13
CA LEU A 147 -5.87 -8.19 10.30
C LEU A 147 -6.68 -7.97 11.58
N SER A 148 -7.96 -8.32 11.61
CA SER A 148 -8.88 -7.97 12.71
C SER A 148 -8.46 -8.56 14.06
N ASP A 149 -7.80 -9.72 14.04
CA ASP A 149 -7.31 -10.39 15.25
C ASP A 149 -5.86 -10.01 15.61
N VAL A 150 -5.21 -9.17 14.80
CA VAL A 150 -3.82 -8.75 15.02
C VAL A 150 -3.79 -7.60 16.02
N LYS A 151 -3.04 -7.79 17.11
CA LYS A 151 -2.93 -6.82 18.20
C LYS A 151 -1.48 -6.45 18.45
N PRO A 152 -1.19 -5.19 18.83
CA PRO A 152 0.15 -4.80 19.22
C PRO A 152 0.60 -5.60 20.47
N PRO A 153 1.90 -5.94 20.57
CA PRO A 153 2.46 -6.50 21.80
C PRO A 153 2.18 -5.61 23.02
N GLU A 154 2.11 -6.23 24.20
CA GLU A 154 1.92 -5.50 25.46
C GLU A 154 2.99 -4.40 25.62
N GLY A 155 2.56 -3.18 25.93
CA GLY A 155 3.44 -2.02 26.11
C GLY A 155 3.96 -1.36 24.82
N ALA A 156 3.63 -1.89 23.62
CA ALA A 156 3.99 -1.25 22.36
C ALA A 156 3.18 0.04 22.08
N VAL A 157 1.95 0.14 22.62
CA VAL A 157 1.11 1.33 22.57
C VAL A 157 1.02 1.92 23.99
N ALA A 158 1.26 3.23 24.13
CA ALA A 158 1.13 3.90 25.42
C ALA A 158 -0.34 4.00 25.86
N PRO A 159 -0.65 4.05 27.18
CA PRO A 159 -2.02 4.21 27.65
C PRO A 159 -2.75 5.48 27.17
N HIS A 160 -2.00 6.51 26.74
CA HIS A 160 -2.55 7.76 26.20
C HIS A 160 -2.54 7.81 24.67
N GLU A 161 -1.91 6.84 24.01
CA GLU A 161 -1.91 6.73 22.55
C GLU A 161 -3.17 5.99 22.10
N ARG A 162 -3.66 6.35 20.91
CA ARG A 162 -4.81 5.70 20.29
C ARG A 162 -4.32 4.77 19.20
N LEU A 163 -4.66 3.48 19.28
CA LEU A 163 -4.46 2.56 18.17
C LEU A 163 -5.52 2.86 17.11
N ILE A 164 -5.11 3.15 15.89
CA ILE A 164 -6.02 3.28 14.74
C ILE A 164 -6.31 1.90 14.15
N GLY A 165 -5.28 1.07 13.99
CA GLY A 165 -5.43 -0.32 13.59
C GLY A 165 -4.12 -0.94 13.07
N PRO A 166 -4.05 -2.27 12.97
CA PRO A 166 -3.03 -2.95 12.20
C PRO A 166 -3.27 -2.76 10.70
N MET A 167 -2.19 -2.59 9.94
CA MET A 167 -2.24 -2.43 8.50
C MET A 167 -1.10 -3.20 7.84
N PHE A 168 -1.28 -3.49 6.56
CA PHE A 168 -0.30 -4.12 5.70
C PHE A 168 -0.10 -3.22 4.49
N ASP A 169 1.15 -2.88 4.26
CA ASP A 169 1.61 -1.99 3.19
C ASP A 169 2.08 -2.83 1.98
N GLU A 170 1.98 -2.30 0.75
CA GLU A 170 2.43 -2.99 -0.46
C GLU A 170 3.93 -3.31 -0.45
N SER A 171 4.71 -2.63 0.40
CA SER A 171 6.11 -3.01 0.63
C SER A 171 6.26 -4.42 1.21
N GLY A 172 5.19 -5.06 1.68
CA GLY A 172 5.26 -6.36 2.35
C GLY A 172 5.43 -6.26 3.86
N LEU A 173 5.43 -5.04 4.42
CA LEU A 173 5.56 -4.80 5.85
C LEU A 173 4.20 -4.55 6.50
N ARG A 174 4.09 -4.96 7.76
CA ARG A 174 2.93 -4.69 8.61
C ARG A 174 3.27 -3.62 9.62
N PHE A 175 2.28 -2.80 9.95
CA PHE A 175 2.39 -1.75 10.94
C PHE A 175 1.18 -1.72 11.86
N PHE A 176 1.36 -1.22 13.07
CA PHE A 176 0.29 -0.63 13.86
C PHE A 176 0.32 0.88 13.62
N LEU A 177 -0.76 1.43 13.06
CA LEU A 177 -0.92 2.87 12.96
C LEU A 177 -1.41 3.41 14.32
N VAL A 178 -0.57 4.22 14.96
CA VAL A 178 -0.80 4.71 16.32
C VAL A 178 -0.80 6.23 16.31
N TYR A 179 -1.82 6.85 16.89
CA TYR A 179 -1.91 8.29 17.04
C TYR A 179 -1.52 8.72 18.47
N ASN A 180 -0.61 9.70 18.57
CA ASN A 180 -0.20 10.30 19.82
C ASN A 180 -0.83 11.70 20.00
N PRO A 181 -1.86 11.85 20.84
CA PRO A 181 -2.58 13.12 20.98
C PRO A 181 -1.75 14.21 21.68
N ARG A 182 -0.72 13.85 22.45
CA ARG A 182 0.11 14.84 23.18
C ARG A 182 1.05 15.62 22.26
N VAL A 183 1.39 15.03 21.12
CA VAL A 183 2.24 15.66 20.10
C VAL A 183 1.52 15.81 18.76
N LYS A 184 0.25 15.38 18.67
CA LYS A 184 -0.59 15.42 17.48
C LYS A 184 0.10 14.82 16.26
N ASN A 185 0.59 13.58 16.41
CA ASN A 185 1.38 12.92 15.38
C ASN A 185 1.02 11.44 15.30
N PHE A 186 1.03 10.90 14.09
CA PHE A 186 0.93 9.47 13.84
C PHE A 186 2.29 8.79 13.92
N HIS A 187 2.28 7.51 14.27
CA HIS A 187 3.44 6.64 14.24
C HIS A 187 3.05 5.34 13.54
N TYR A 188 3.81 4.98 12.51
CA TYR A 188 3.83 3.62 11.99
C TYR A 188 4.79 2.81 12.86
N VAL A 189 4.22 1.96 13.72
CA VAL A 189 5.00 1.05 14.56
C VAL A 189 5.11 -0.29 13.83
N LEU A 190 6.32 -0.77 13.58
CA LEU A 190 6.53 -2.05 12.89
C LEU A 190 5.85 -3.17 13.67
N ASP A 191 5.05 -3.97 12.98
CA ASP A 191 4.47 -5.19 13.52
C ASP A 191 5.49 -6.34 13.43
N GLU A 192 5.99 -6.77 14.58
CA GLU A 192 6.92 -7.89 14.73
C GLU A 192 6.25 -9.13 15.33
N THR A 193 4.92 -9.17 15.40
CA THR A 193 4.16 -10.35 15.86
C THR A 193 4.17 -11.48 14.83
N ALA A 194 4.50 -11.16 13.58
CA ALA A 194 4.72 -12.09 12.49
C ALA A 194 6.13 -11.91 11.89
N ARG A 195 6.51 -12.81 10.99
CA ARG A 195 7.77 -12.68 10.24
C ARG A 195 7.79 -11.36 9.48
N VAL A 196 8.79 -10.54 9.76
CA VAL A 196 9.07 -9.32 9.00
C VAL A 196 9.74 -9.70 7.68
N ALA A 197 9.17 -9.29 6.55
CA ALA A 197 9.68 -9.58 5.21
C ALA A 197 10.85 -8.66 4.80
N ASP A 198 11.74 -8.34 5.72
CA ASP A 198 12.94 -7.55 5.49
C ASP A 198 14.05 -7.96 6.47
N ALA A 199 15.28 -7.60 6.13
CA ALA A 199 16.43 -7.70 7.00
C ALA A 199 16.92 -6.29 7.33
N PHE A 200 17.42 -6.08 8.55
CA PHE A 200 17.80 -4.74 9.01
C PHE A 200 19.30 -4.60 9.20
N THR A 201 19.83 -3.43 8.83
CA THR A 201 21.21 -3.03 9.10
C THR A 201 21.21 -1.80 10.01
N PRO A 202 22.00 -1.77 11.10
CA PRO A 202 22.14 -0.57 11.91
C PRO A 202 22.94 0.51 11.18
N VAL A 203 22.52 1.77 11.36
CA VAL A 203 23.28 2.95 10.93
C VAL A 203 24.60 3.03 11.68
N ALA A 204 25.67 3.41 10.97
CA ALA A 204 27.00 3.44 11.54
C ALA A 204 27.06 4.38 12.76
N ARG A 205 27.56 3.88 13.89
CA ARG A 205 27.66 4.62 15.17
C ARG A 205 26.30 5.09 15.75
N ARG A 206 25.17 4.54 15.27
CA ARG A 206 23.79 4.85 15.70
C ARG A 206 22.93 3.59 15.67
N ASP A 207 23.22 2.66 16.58
CA ASP A 207 22.61 1.33 16.68
C ASP A 207 21.08 1.31 16.91
N ARG A 208 20.50 2.46 17.28
CA ARG A 208 19.05 2.65 17.42
C ARG A 208 18.32 2.91 16.11
N ILE A 209 19.03 3.27 15.05
CA ILE A 209 18.44 3.42 13.72
C ILE A 209 18.76 2.17 12.90
N LEU A 210 17.71 1.55 12.37
CA LEU A 210 17.78 0.35 11.55
C LEU A 210 17.21 0.66 10.17
N ILE A 211 17.93 0.31 9.11
CA ILE A 211 17.44 0.47 7.73
C ILE A 211 17.15 -0.91 7.14
N GLY A 212 15.95 -1.06 6.57
CA GLY A 212 15.55 -2.25 5.83
C GLY A 212 16.38 -2.42 4.56
N LYS A 213 16.96 -3.60 4.37
CA LYS A 213 17.83 -3.91 3.21
C LYS A 213 17.04 -3.95 1.91
N ARG A 214 15.78 -4.37 1.96
CA ARG A 214 14.90 -4.44 0.79
C ARG A 214 14.11 -3.15 0.62
N THR A 215 13.54 -2.64 1.70
CA THR A 215 12.58 -1.51 1.64
C THR A 215 13.25 -0.14 1.64
N GLY A 216 14.44 0.00 2.24
CA GLY A 216 14.97 1.33 2.55
C GLY A 216 14.12 2.07 3.59
N PHE A 217 13.26 1.38 4.34
CA PHE A 217 12.54 1.99 5.46
C PHE A 217 13.47 2.07 6.67
N ALA A 218 13.54 3.26 7.26
CA ALA A 218 14.34 3.55 8.44
C ALA A 218 13.48 3.52 9.70
N PHE A 219 13.85 2.68 10.65
CA PHE A 219 13.17 2.48 11.91
C PHE A 219 14.02 2.95 13.08
N TYR A 220 13.40 3.68 14.01
CA TYR A 220 14.00 4.02 15.30
C TYR A 220 13.54 3.03 16.37
N ARG A 221 14.50 2.39 17.04
CA ARG A 221 14.24 1.62 18.28
C ARG A 221 13.90 2.60 19.39
N ASP A 222 12.65 2.61 19.85
CA ASP A 222 12.18 3.54 20.88
C ASP A 222 12.91 3.29 22.23
N HIS A 223 13.42 4.33 22.89
CA HIS A 223 14.04 4.23 24.23
C HIS A 223 13.05 3.89 25.34
N ARG A 224 11.77 4.27 25.16
CA ARG A 224 10.77 4.20 26.23
C ARG A 224 9.90 2.95 26.15
N ARG A 225 9.87 2.30 24.97
CA ARG A 225 8.99 1.17 24.68
C ARG A 225 9.70 0.17 23.79
N ALA A 226 9.36 -1.10 23.93
CA ALA A 226 9.85 -2.17 23.06
C ALA A 226 9.11 -2.11 21.70
N ARG A 227 9.46 -1.12 20.88
CA ARG A 227 8.87 -0.92 19.55
C ARG A 227 9.84 -0.25 18.58
N LYS A 228 9.56 -0.39 17.29
CA LYS A 228 10.28 0.28 16.20
C LYS A 228 9.34 1.25 15.49
N ILE A 229 9.70 2.53 15.48
CA ILE A 229 8.92 3.60 14.84
C ILE A 229 9.52 3.89 13.47
N LEU A 230 8.71 3.89 12.40
CA LEU A 230 9.15 4.37 11.09
C LEU A 230 9.49 5.86 11.18
N ILE A 231 10.74 6.21 10.89
CA ILE A 231 11.25 7.59 10.92
C ILE A 231 11.70 8.09 9.55
N GLY A 232 11.87 7.20 8.58
CA GLY A 232 12.19 7.60 7.22
C GLY A 232 11.87 6.54 6.18
N VAL A 233 11.67 7.02 4.96
CA VAL A 233 11.52 6.23 3.74
C VAL A 233 12.51 6.76 2.72
N PHE A 234 13.14 5.88 1.95
CA PHE A 234 14.14 6.29 0.98
C PHE A 234 13.51 7.12 -0.15
N ASP A 235 13.98 8.35 -0.32
CA ASP A 235 13.42 9.33 -1.26
C ASP A 235 13.43 8.82 -2.71
N GLY A 236 14.42 7.99 -3.08
CA GLY A 236 14.47 7.41 -4.42
C GLY A 236 13.29 6.51 -4.76
N ASN A 237 12.70 5.83 -3.79
CA ASN A 237 11.48 5.04 -4.01
C ASN A 237 10.24 5.94 -4.09
N ALA A 238 10.19 6.96 -3.24
CA ALA A 238 9.08 7.91 -3.20
C ALA A 238 8.94 8.72 -4.49
N ARG A 239 10.06 9.14 -5.11
CA ARG A 239 10.05 9.91 -6.37
C ARG A 239 9.51 9.12 -7.55
N VAL A 240 9.74 7.80 -7.59
CA VAL A 240 9.22 6.92 -8.64
C VAL A 240 7.91 6.23 -8.26
N ASN A 241 7.36 6.52 -7.08
CA ASN A 241 6.08 5.99 -6.58
C ASN A 241 5.94 4.47 -6.88
N ASN A 242 6.94 3.73 -6.39
CA ASN A 242 6.95 2.27 -6.43
C ASN A 242 6.43 1.70 -5.11
N HIS A 243 6.31 0.38 -4.99
CA HIS A 243 5.78 -0.29 -3.78
C HIS A 243 6.58 -0.07 -2.47
N LEU A 244 7.63 0.75 -2.48
CA LEU A 244 8.52 1.05 -1.36
C LEU A 244 8.58 2.56 -1.07
N ASP A 245 7.58 3.32 -1.51
CA ASP A 245 7.42 4.77 -1.32
C ASP A 245 6.82 5.16 0.04
N GLY A 246 6.24 4.19 0.74
CA GLY A 246 5.90 4.27 2.15
C GLY A 246 4.40 4.07 2.41
N PRO A 247 4.02 3.81 3.68
CA PRO A 247 2.67 3.35 4.03
C PRO A 247 1.61 4.47 4.11
N PHE A 248 1.83 5.62 3.48
CA PHE A 248 1.07 6.84 3.74
C PHE A 248 -0.39 6.78 3.28
N ASP A 249 -0.69 5.88 2.35
CA ASP A 249 -1.99 5.67 1.72
C ASP A 249 -2.48 4.22 1.83
N GLN A 250 -2.01 3.46 2.82
CA GLN A 250 -2.43 2.07 3.06
C GLN A 250 -3.17 1.90 4.40
N LEU A 251 -4.20 2.71 4.61
CA LEU A 251 -4.92 2.77 5.88
C LEU A 251 -5.71 1.48 6.18
N PRO A 252 -6.00 1.20 7.47
CA PRO A 252 -6.69 -0.02 7.89
C PRO A 252 -8.21 -0.03 7.60
N ASP A 253 -8.63 0.40 6.41
CA ASP A 253 -10.02 0.67 6.02
C ASP A 253 -10.99 -0.49 6.26
N SER A 254 -10.50 -1.70 6.05
CA SER A 254 -11.28 -2.93 6.23
C SER A 254 -11.63 -3.23 7.69
N ILE A 255 -10.97 -2.57 8.65
CA ILE A 255 -11.09 -2.87 10.09
C ILE A 255 -11.19 -1.62 11.00
N ILE A 256 -11.11 -0.39 10.46
CA ILE A 256 -11.25 0.83 11.27
C ILE A 256 -12.60 0.85 11.99
N GLU A 257 -12.54 0.93 13.31
CA GLU A 257 -13.71 1.04 14.20
C GLU A 257 -14.20 2.48 14.29
N GLY A 258 -15.50 2.68 14.01
CA GLY A 258 -16.17 3.98 14.18
C GLY A 258 -15.49 5.14 13.44
N GLU A 259 -15.30 6.25 14.16
CA GLU A 259 -14.73 7.50 13.67
C GLU A 259 -13.25 7.69 14.11
N THR A 260 -12.61 6.63 14.60
CA THR A 260 -11.31 6.70 15.30
C THR A 260 -10.22 7.40 14.49
N LEU A 261 -10.13 7.09 13.19
CA LEU A 261 -9.18 7.72 12.27
C LEU A 261 -9.54 9.19 12.03
N ARG A 262 -10.79 9.47 11.66
CA ARG A 262 -11.28 10.81 11.37
C ARG A 262 -11.08 11.77 12.54
N GLU A 263 -11.39 11.34 13.76
CA GLU A 263 -11.16 12.13 14.97
C GLU A 263 -9.67 12.44 15.17
N ALA A 264 -8.79 11.46 14.98
CA ALA A 264 -7.35 11.67 15.09
C ALA A 264 -6.82 12.65 14.02
N LEU A 265 -7.34 12.56 12.79
CA LEU A 265 -7.03 13.50 11.71
C LEU A 265 -7.48 14.92 12.05
N ILE A 266 -8.70 15.11 12.56
CA ILE A 266 -9.24 16.42 12.96
C ILE A 266 -8.48 17.00 14.17
N GLU A 267 -8.08 16.16 15.13
CA GLU A 267 -7.27 16.62 16.26
C GLU A 267 -5.89 17.13 15.81
N MET A 268 -5.30 16.47 14.81
CA MET A 268 -4.04 16.87 14.20
C MET A 268 -4.19 18.15 13.35
N ASP A 269 -5.22 18.20 12.52
CA ASP A 269 -5.54 19.32 11.62
C ASP A 269 -7.05 19.66 11.68
N PRO A 270 -7.43 20.64 12.52
CA PRO A 270 -8.83 21.00 12.70
C PRO A 270 -9.54 21.50 11.43
N THR A 271 -8.80 21.87 10.38
CA THR A 271 -9.38 22.33 9.11
C THR A 271 -10.09 21.22 8.34
N LEU A 272 -9.84 19.95 8.68
CA LEU A 272 -10.49 18.79 8.07
C LEU A 272 -11.93 18.56 8.58
N ALA A 273 -12.37 19.30 9.59
CA ALA A 273 -13.69 19.12 10.18
C ALA A 273 -14.80 19.42 9.14
N GLY A 274 -15.49 18.36 8.69
CA GLY A 274 -16.53 18.44 7.67
C GLY A 274 -16.04 18.19 6.24
N GLU A 275 -14.72 18.15 6.03
CA GLU A 275 -14.10 17.98 4.70
C GLU A 275 -13.71 16.51 4.41
N ILE A 276 -13.69 15.66 5.44
CA ILE A 276 -13.33 14.24 5.31
C ILE A 276 -14.40 13.31 5.91
N ASP A 277 -14.52 12.13 5.30
CA ASP A 277 -15.25 10.98 5.78
C ASP A 277 -14.49 10.22 6.88
N ARG A 278 -15.04 9.08 7.31
CA ARG A 278 -14.45 8.25 8.37
C ARG A 278 -13.09 7.62 8.00
N PHE A 279 -12.80 7.51 6.71
CA PHE A 279 -11.57 6.91 6.14
C PHE A 279 -10.51 7.96 5.79
N GLY A 280 -10.82 9.25 5.98
CA GLY A 280 -9.94 10.36 5.64
C GLY A 280 -10.02 10.79 4.17
N GLY A 281 -11.01 10.30 3.42
CA GLY A 281 -11.31 10.72 2.06
C GLY A 281 -12.28 11.90 2.02
N SER A 282 -12.19 12.76 1.00
CA SER A 282 -13.24 13.76 0.75
C SER A 282 -14.54 13.09 0.32
N PRO A 283 -15.73 13.69 0.57
CA PRO A 283 -17.01 13.09 0.23
C PRO A 283 -17.20 12.77 -1.27
N ASP A 284 -16.49 13.49 -2.14
CA ASP A 284 -16.47 13.30 -3.59
C ASP A 284 -15.38 12.30 -4.06
N GLY A 285 -14.53 11.83 -3.14
CA GLY A 285 -13.41 10.94 -3.44
C GLY A 285 -12.24 11.61 -4.17
N GLU A 286 -12.24 12.94 -4.35
CA GLU A 286 -11.14 13.65 -5.04
C GLU A 286 -9.81 13.59 -4.29
N PHE A 287 -9.84 13.54 -2.96
CA PHE A 287 -8.65 13.57 -2.12
C PHE A 287 -8.76 12.57 -0.98
N ARG A 288 -7.60 12.03 -0.59
CA ARG A 288 -7.43 11.26 0.63
C ARG A 288 -6.30 11.83 1.46
N TYR A 289 -6.51 11.96 2.76
CA TYR A 289 -5.51 12.48 3.66
C TYR A 289 -4.27 11.58 3.73
N MET A 290 -3.13 12.13 3.30
CA MET A 290 -1.82 11.48 3.35
C MET A 290 -1.24 11.50 4.77
N ILE A 291 -0.97 10.33 5.35
CA ILE A 291 -0.35 10.21 6.67
C ILE A 291 1.14 9.85 6.50
N ALA A 292 2.00 10.84 6.36
CA ALA A 292 3.45 10.63 6.18
C ALA A 292 4.29 11.24 7.33
N PRO A 293 4.22 10.72 8.58
CA PRO A 293 4.92 11.24 9.76
C PRO A 293 6.40 10.80 9.81
N TYR A 294 7.05 10.74 8.66
CA TYR A 294 8.44 10.30 8.50
C TYR A 294 9.17 11.20 7.51
N LEU A 295 10.49 11.01 7.39
CA LEU A 295 11.35 11.78 6.49
C LEU A 295 11.57 11.00 5.19
N HIS A 296 11.33 11.61 4.04
CA HIS A 296 11.93 11.12 2.78
C HIS A 296 13.42 11.47 2.80
N TYR A 297 14.28 10.47 2.95
CA TYR A 297 15.73 10.66 3.10
C TYR A 297 16.47 10.18 1.86
N ALA A 298 17.45 10.95 1.41
CA ALA A 298 18.37 10.55 0.35
C ALA A 298 19.65 9.94 0.93
N PHE A 299 20.09 10.45 2.09
CA PHE A 299 21.32 10.04 2.74
C PHE A 299 21.09 9.59 4.19
N GLU A 300 21.86 8.59 4.62
CA GLU A 300 21.73 7.99 5.96
C GLU A 300 21.92 9.02 7.09
N ASP A 301 22.77 10.02 6.91
CA ASP A 301 23.11 10.99 7.94
C ASP A 301 21.98 11.98 8.26
N GLU A 302 21.02 12.15 7.36
CA GLU A 302 19.78 12.90 7.59
C GLU A 302 18.97 12.31 8.75
N LEU A 303 19.02 10.99 8.93
CA LEU A 303 18.33 10.26 10.00
C LEU A 303 18.96 10.50 11.37
N HIS A 304 20.22 10.95 11.44
CA HIS A 304 20.92 11.19 12.71
C HIS A 304 20.21 12.21 13.62
N ARG A 305 19.35 13.08 13.05
CA ARG A 305 18.55 14.05 13.81
C ARG A 305 17.67 13.38 14.86
N PHE A 306 17.08 12.21 14.53
CA PHE A 306 16.15 11.51 15.40
C PHE A 306 16.86 10.99 16.63
N ASP A 307 17.98 10.27 16.43
CA ASP A 307 18.78 9.73 17.53
C ASP A 307 19.40 10.81 18.41
N ARG A 308 19.96 11.89 17.82
CA ARG A 308 20.48 13.03 18.61
C ARG A 308 19.41 13.62 19.51
N CYS A 309 18.20 13.79 18.98
CA CYS A 309 17.08 14.39 19.71
C CYS A 309 16.58 13.46 20.82
N ALA A 310 16.27 12.21 20.47
CA ALA A 310 15.69 11.21 21.35
C ALA A 310 16.64 10.85 22.50
N THR A 311 17.94 10.72 22.24
CA THR A 311 18.97 10.49 23.27
C THR A 311 19.01 11.63 24.29
N ARG A 312 19.03 12.89 23.83
CA ARG A 312 19.05 14.07 24.73
C ARG A 312 17.80 14.18 25.60
N ARG A 313 16.66 13.66 25.15
CA ARG A 313 15.35 13.76 25.83
C ARG A 313 14.89 12.45 26.46
N ARG A 314 15.76 11.45 26.53
CA ARG A 314 15.43 10.11 27.06
C ARG A 314 14.83 10.18 28.47
N GLY A 315 15.42 10.96 29.37
CA GLY A 315 14.93 11.14 30.75
C GLY A 315 13.93 12.27 30.98
N GLY A 316 13.53 13.00 29.91
CA GLY A 316 12.66 14.18 30.04
C GLY A 316 11.16 13.85 30.06
N ALA A 317 10.32 14.88 29.91
CA ALA A 317 8.89 14.71 29.70
C ALA A 317 8.60 13.89 28.43
N GLU A 318 7.61 13.01 28.50
CA GLU A 318 7.27 12.07 27.42
C GLU A 318 6.91 12.78 26.10
N ALA A 319 6.09 13.84 26.18
CA ALA A 319 5.77 14.63 25.00
C ALA A 319 7.01 15.28 24.37
N ALA A 320 7.98 15.75 25.18
CA ALA A 320 9.22 16.34 24.66
C ALA A 320 10.08 15.31 23.92
N TYR A 321 10.06 14.06 24.38
CA TYR A 321 10.71 12.94 23.70
C TYR A 321 10.02 12.60 22.38
N TYR A 322 8.69 12.41 22.35
CA TYR A 322 7.99 12.03 21.12
C TYR A 322 7.94 13.14 20.06
N ARG A 323 8.10 14.41 20.46
CA ARG A 323 8.33 15.52 19.50
C ARG A 323 9.58 15.33 18.64
N CYS A 324 10.53 14.46 19.02
CA CYS A 324 11.69 14.15 18.18
C CYS A 324 11.34 13.43 16.88
N PHE A 325 10.19 12.76 16.82
CA PHE A 325 9.74 11.97 15.67
C PHE A 325 8.71 12.72 14.82
N VAL A 326 8.42 13.98 15.14
CA VAL A 326 7.57 14.83 14.30
C VAL A 326 8.43 15.36 13.15
N THR A 327 8.07 15.00 11.92
CA THR A 327 8.63 15.59 10.71
C THR A 327 7.76 16.77 10.30
N LYS A 328 8.39 17.82 9.75
CA LYS A 328 7.60 18.90 9.14
C LYS A 328 7.02 18.32 7.84
N ARG A 329 5.72 18.50 7.61
CA ARG A 329 5.13 18.30 6.27
C ARG A 329 5.97 19.12 5.29
N ARG A 330 6.46 18.50 4.21
CA ARG A 330 6.88 19.29 3.05
C ARG A 330 5.63 20.02 2.59
N GLU A 331 5.70 21.34 2.48
CA GLU A 331 4.62 22.17 1.95
C GLU A 331 4.30 21.80 0.48
N ASP A 332 5.21 21.06 -0.16
CA ASP A 332 5.15 20.57 -1.54
C ASP A 332 4.44 19.20 -1.70
N GLY A 333 3.81 18.67 -0.64
CA GLY A 333 3.26 17.30 -0.58
C GLY A 333 2.02 17.00 -1.44
N ALA A 334 1.81 17.70 -2.55
CA ALA A 334 0.88 17.29 -3.58
C ALA A 334 1.64 16.42 -4.60
N MET A 335 1.83 15.14 -4.29
CA MET A 335 1.83 14.16 -5.38
C MET A 335 0.41 14.23 -5.98
N PRO A 336 0.27 14.24 -7.32
CA PRO A 336 -1.04 14.36 -7.93
C PRO A 336 -1.91 13.22 -7.44
N GLY A 337 -3.06 13.58 -6.86
CA GLY A 337 -4.12 12.60 -6.58
C GLY A 337 -4.49 11.84 -7.86
N PRO A 338 -5.26 10.74 -7.74
CA PRO A 338 -5.78 10.04 -8.90
C PRO A 338 -6.41 11.04 -9.89
N PRO A 339 -6.27 10.84 -11.21
CA PRO A 339 -6.59 11.87 -12.19
C PRO A 339 -7.99 12.41 -12.00
N ARG A 340 -8.09 13.73 -11.85
CA ARG A 340 -9.35 14.46 -11.97
C ARG A 340 -10.05 14.06 -13.26
N GLU A 341 -11.33 13.71 -13.16
CA GLU A 341 -12.19 13.62 -14.33
C GLU A 341 -12.13 14.93 -15.09
N GLN A 342 -11.56 14.91 -16.30
CA GLN A 342 -11.80 15.99 -17.25
C GLN A 342 -13.26 15.86 -17.73
N GLY A 343 -14.17 16.41 -16.93
CA GLY A 343 -15.56 16.56 -17.28
C GLY A 343 -15.67 17.23 -18.65
N ARG A 344 -16.29 16.51 -19.60
CA ARG A 344 -16.75 17.05 -20.88
C ARG A 344 -17.52 18.35 -20.62
N LYS A 345 -17.00 19.46 -21.13
CA LYS A 345 -17.81 20.68 -21.29
C LYS A 345 -19.03 20.32 -22.14
N PRO A 346 -20.27 20.61 -21.71
CA PRO A 346 -21.41 20.52 -22.60
C PRO A 346 -21.21 21.55 -23.71
N GLY A 347 -21.10 21.07 -24.95
CA GLY A 347 -21.11 21.92 -26.12
C GLY A 347 -22.41 22.73 -26.13
N LYS A 348 -22.29 24.06 -26.16
CA LYS A 348 -23.41 24.93 -26.46
C LYS A 348 -23.86 24.61 -27.89
N GLY A 349 -25.05 24.03 -28.00
CA GLY A 349 -25.80 23.93 -29.24
C GLY A 349 -26.09 25.33 -29.80
N ARG A 350 -26.27 25.34 -31.11
CA ARG A 350 -26.51 26.48 -32.00
C ARG A 350 -27.56 27.48 -31.49
#